data_AF-A0A4V2X9Q7-F1
#
_entry.id   AF-A0A4V2X9Q7-F1
#
_cell.length_a   1.000
_cell.length_b   1.000
_cell.length_c   1.000
_cell.angle_alpha   90.00
_cell.angle_beta   90.00
_cell.angle_gamma   90.00
#
_symmetry.space_group_name_H-M   'P 1'
#
loop_
_entity.id
_entity.type
_entity.pdbx_description
1 polymer ?
#
loop_
_entity_poly.entity_id
_entity_poly.type
_entity_poly.pdbx_seq_one_letter_code
_entity_poly.pdbx_strand_id
1 'polypeptide(L)'
;MSTAAERYLQAARRESTTRRYQQAVAHYEVGWGGFLPASSDSIVRYLAEHADALSISTLRGNLAALARWHLNHGFVDPTKAPQVRDVLRGIQALHPRPVR
;
A
#
# COMPACT_ATOMS: atom_id res chain seq x y z
N MET A 1 20.62 17.44 23.14
CA MET A 1 19.22 17.24 23.55
C MET A 1 18.43 16.87 22.31
N SER A 2 17.90 15.65 22.20
CA SER A 2 17.14 15.25 20.99
C SER A 2 15.78 15.95 20.99
N THR A 3 15.42 16.57 19.87
CA THR A 3 14.16 17.29 19.75
C THR A 3 12.98 16.30 19.76
N ALA A 4 11.78 16.77 20.13
CA ALA A 4 10.59 15.93 20.01
C ALA A 4 10.39 15.42 18.57
N ALA A 5 10.75 16.23 17.57
CA ALA A 5 10.71 15.86 16.15
C ALA A 5 11.63 14.67 15.82
N GLU A 6 12.88 14.67 16.28
CA GLU A 6 13.81 13.56 16.08
C GLU A 6 13.32 12.27 16.73
N ARG A 7 12.76 12.33 17.95
CA ARG A 7 12.16 11.15 18.60
C ARG A 7 10.99 10.59 17.79
N TYR A 8 10.13 11.44 17.24
CA TYR A 8 9.04 11.00 16.36
C TYR A 8 9.55 10.47 15.03
N LEU A 9 10.62 11.03 14.46
CA LEU A 9 11.25 10.50 13.24
C LEU A 9 11.92 9.14 13.49
N GLN A 10 12.62 8.97 14.61
CA GLN A 10 13.20 7.69 15.03
C GLN A 10 12.11 6.64 15.28
N ALA A 11 11.00 7.04 15.92
CA ALA A 11 9.84 6.19 16.11
C ALA A 11 9.08 5.91 14.80
N ALA A 12 9.08 6.82 13.83
CA ALA A 12 8.51 6.56 12.50
C ALA A 12 9.36 5.56 11.69
N ARG A 13 10.67 5.55 11.93
CA ARG A 13 11.64 4.59 11.36
C ARG A 13 11.63 3.21 12.05
N ARG A 14 10.62 2.85 12.85
CA ARG A 14 10.57 1.51 13.46
C ARG A 14 10.72 0.43 12.39
N GLU A 15 11.56 -0.56 12.68
CA GLU A 15 11.77 -1.73 11.82
C GLU A 15 10.46 -2.42 11.42
N SER A 16 9.43 -2.35 12.27
CA SER A 16 8.10 -2.88 11.99
C SER A 16 7.44 -2.25 10.77
N THR A 17 7.61 -0.94 10.55
CA THR A 17 7.07 -0.23 9.37
C THR A 17 7.85 -0.62 8.12
N THR A 18 9.18 -0.66 8.21
CA THR A 18 10.05 -1.10 7.11
C THR A 18 9.73 -2.52 6.68
N ARG A 19 9.64 -3.45 7.65
CA ARG A 19 9.32 -4.86 7.39
C ARG A 19 7.94 -5.02 6.79
N ARG A 20 6.94 -4.28 7.29
CA ARG A 20 5.58 -4.28 6.71
C ARG A 20 5.60 -3.80 5.26
N TYR A 21 6.35 -2.76 4.94
CA TYR A 21 6.44 -2.25 3.57
C TYR A 21 7.18 -3.23 2.65
N GLN A 22 8.27 -3.83 3.11
CA GLN A 22 8.97 -4.89 2.37
C GLN A 22 8.05 -6.08 2.10
N GLN A 23 7.27 -6.52 3.10
CA GLN A 23 6.29 -7.59 2.93
C GLN A 23 5.20 -7.23 1.91
N ALA A 24 4.71 -6.00 1.93
CA ALA A 24 3.71 -5.55 0.97
C ALA A 24 4.27 -5.47 -0.47
N VAL A 25 5.52 -5.01 -0.64
CA VAL A 25 6.21 -4.99 -1.92
C VAL A 25 6.44 -6.42 -2.43
N ALA A 26 6.94 -7.32 -1.57
CA ALA A 26 7.14 -8.73 -1.91
C ALA A 26 5.82 -9.45 -2.22
N HIS A 27 4.74 -9.13 -1.50
CA HIS A 27 3.42 -9.66 -1.79
C HIS A 27 2.93 -9.26 -3.19
N TYR A 28 3.18 -8.01 -3.60
CA TYR A 28 2.83 -7.55 -4.93
C TYR A 28 3.70 -8.19 -6.02
N GLU A 29 5.02 -8.16 -5.87
CA GLU A 29 5.95 -8.61 -6.92
C GLU A 29 6.09 -10.13 -6.99
N VAL A 30 6.31 -10.78 -5.85
CA VAL A 30 6.58 -12.22 -5.77
C VAL A 30 5.30 -13.00 -5.48
N GLY A 31 4.49 -12.53 -4.53
CA GLY A 31 3.27 -13.24 -4.12
C GLY A 31 2.19 -13.24 -5.18
N TRP A 32 1.97 -12.10 -5.83
CA TRP A 32 0.94 -11.94 -6.86
C TRP A 32 1.50 -11.96 -8.29
N GLY A 33 2.78 -11.61 -8.49
CA GLY A 33 3.40 -11.57 -9.82
C GLY A 33 3.29 -10.22 -10.53
N GLY A 34 3.10 -9.13 -9.77
CA GLY A 34 3.15 -7.77 -10.31
C GLY A 34 4.57 -7.34 -10.69
N PHE A 35 4.68 -6.39 -11.61
CA PHE A 35 5.97 -5.85 -12.02
C PHE A 35 6.16 -4.44 -11.49
N LEU A 36 7.37 -4.15 -11.01
CA LEU A 36 7.77 -2.82 -10.56
C LEU A 36 8.76 -2.19 -11.57
N PRO A 37 8.61 -0.89 -11.91
CA PRO A 37 7.56 0.03 -11.48
C PRO A 37 6.17 -0.37 -11.99
N ALA A 38 5.19 -0.23 -11.11
CA ALA A 38 3.81 -0.62 -11.37
C ALA A 38 3.07 0.44 -12.19
N SER A 39 2.12 -0.02 -13.01
CA SER A 39 1.13 0.87 -13.62
C SER A 39 -0.10 1.02 -12.73
N SER A 40 -0.84 2.11 -12.91
CA SER A 40 -2.13 2.32 -12.27
C SER A 40 -3.11 1.17 -12.55
N ASP A 41 -3.08 0.60 -13.76
CA ASP A 41 -3.95 -0.52 -14.15
C ASP A 41 -3.58 -1.82 -13.44
N SER A 42 -2.27 -2.09 -13.29
CA SER A 42 -1.81 -3.24 -12.53
C SER A 42 -2.20 -3.13 -11.06
N ILE A 43 -2.14 -1.93 -10.48
CA ILE A 43 -2.59 -1.68 -9.10
C ILE A 43 -4.10 -1.91 -8.96
N VAL A 44 -4.91 -1.44 -9.91
CA VAL A 44 -6.36 -1.69 -9.90
C VAL A 44 -6.65 -3.19 -9.89
N ARG A 45 -5.98 -3.95 -10.76
CA ARG A 45 -6.14 -5.41 -10.83
C ARG A 45 -5.74 -6.09 -9.52
N TYR A 46 -4.60 -5.70 -8.97
CA TYR A 46 -4.12 -6.19 -7.69
C TYR A 46 -5.13 -5.96 -6.56
N LEU A 47 -5.72 -4.75 -6.47
CA LEU A 47 -6.73 -4.44 -5.47
C LEU A 47 -8.00 -5.28 -5.64
N ALA A 48 -8.48 -5.43 -6.89
CA ALA A 48 -9.68 -6.18 -7.19
C ALA A 48 -9.53 -7.67 -6.86
N GLU A 49 -8.42 -8.30 -7.26
CA GLU A 49 -8.18 -9.73 -7.03
C GLU A 49 -7.98 -10.09 -5.54
N HIS A 50 -7.61 -9.11 -4.71
CA HIS A 50 -7.42 -9.31 -3.26
C HIS A 50 -8.53 -8.69 -2.41
N ALA A 51 -9.61 -8.17 -3.01
CA ALA A 51 -10.70 -7.50 -2.32
C ALA A 51 -11.42 -8.43 -1.31
N ASP A 52 -11.60 -9.70 -1.67
CA ASP A 52 -12.25 -10.70 -0.84
C ASP A 52 -11.33 -11.29 0.25
N ALA A 53 -10.02 -11.29 0.00
CA ALA A 53 -9.04 -11.93 0.88
C ALA A 53 -8.41 -10.97 1.90
N LEU A 54 -8.28 -9.69 1.55
CA LEU A 54 -7.57 -8.70 2.36
C LEU A 54 -8.51 -7.60 2.86
N SER A 55 -8.34 -7.23 4.13
CA SER A 55 -9.10 -6.09 4.68
C SER A 55 -8.74 -4.78 3.98
N ILE A 56 -9.68 -3.82 3.93
CA ILE A 56 -9.44 -2.49 3.35
C ILE A 56 -8.22 -1.77 3.96
N SER A 57 -7.97 -1.98 5.25
CA SER A 57 -6.79 -1.42 5.94
C SER A 57 -5.49 -2.06 5.46
N THR A 58 -5.52 -3.34 5.12
CA THR A 58 -4.38 -4.07 4.56
C THR A 58 -4.10 -3.58 3.15
N LEU A 59 -5.14 -3.46 2.31
CA LEU A 59 -5.03 -2.93 0.95
C LEU A 59 -4.42 -1.52 0.93
N ARG A 60 -4.89 -0.62 1.82
CA ARG A 60 -4.31 0.72 1.98
C ARG A 60 -2.85 0.69 2.43
N GLY A 61 -2.50 -0.24 3.33
CA GLY A 61 -1.12 -0.47 3.75
C GLY A 61 -0.23 -0.91 2.59
N ASN A 62 -0.74 -1.78 1.72
CA ASN A 62 -0.03 -2.26 0.54
C ASN A 62 0.20 -1.12 -0.47
N LEU A 63 -0.81 -0.29 -0.72
CA LEU A 63 -0.65 0.90 -1.57
C LEU A 63 0.39 1.88 -1.01
N ALA A 64 0.39 2.13 0.30
CA ALA A 64 1.39 3.02 0.90
C ALA A 64 2.82 2.48 0.71
N ALA A 65 3.01 1.17 0.80
CA ALA A 65 4.30 0.53 0.53
C ALA A 65 4.71 0.65 -0.94
N LEU A 66 3.78 0.42 -1.87
CA LEU A 66 4.03 0.57 -3.31
C LEU A 66 4.34 2.02 -3.68
N ALA A 67 3.59 2.99 -3.17
CA ALA A 67 3.86 4.42 -3.33
C ALA A 67 5.26 4.76 -2.81
N ARG A 68 5.63 4.26 -1.62
CA ARG A 68 6.95 4.49 -1.04
C ARG A 68 8.06 3.88 -1.88
N TRP A 69 7.86 2.68 -2.43
CA TRP A 69 8.81 2.05 -3.33
C TRP A 69 9.06 2.93 -4.57
N HIS A 70 8.01 3.42 -5.21
CA HIS A 70 8.13 4.28 -6.40
C HIS A 70 8.90 5.56 -6.10
N LEU A 71 8.50 6.27 -5.04
CA LEU A 71 9.14 7.53 -4.65
C LEU A 71 10.61 7.34 -4.27
N ASN A 72 10.95 6.25 -3.57
CA ASN A 72 12.35 5.95 -3.22
C ASN A 72 13.23 5.67 -4.45
N HIS A 73 12.66 5.18 -5.56
CA HIS A 73 13.38 4.88 -6.80
C HIS A 73 13.24 5.99 -7.85
N GLY A 74 12.62 7.13 -7.53
CA GLY A 74 12.47 8.27 -8.44
C GLY A 74 11.33 8.12 -9.47
N PHE A 75 10.44 7.15 -9.29
CA PHE A 75 9.27 6.97 -10.16
C PHE A 75 8.07 7.80 -9.69
N VAL A 76 7.19 8.12 -10.64
CA VAL A 76 5.85 8.67 -10.34
C VAL A 76 5.06 7.65 -9.53
N ASP A 77 4.25 8.12 -8.57
CA ASP A 77 3.41 7.28 -7.74
C ASP A 77 2.13 6.85 -8.48
N PRO A 78 2.01 5.58 -8.93
CA PRO A 78 0.84 5.09 -9.65
C PRO A 78 -0.41 4.94 -8.76
N THR A 79 -0.25 4.92 -7.43
CA THR A 79 -1.38 4.76 -6.49
C THR A 79 -2.28 6.00 -6.43
N LYS A 80 -1.79 7.14 -6.93
CA LYS A 80 -2.52 8.42 -6.94
C LYS A 80 -3.54 8.54 -8.06
N ALA A 81 -3.54 7.63 -9.04
CA ALA A 81 -4.47 7.66 -10.15
C ALA A 81 -5.93 7.59 -9.64
N PRO A 82 -6.87 8.35 -10.24
CA PRO A 82 -8.28 8.38 -9.81
C PRO A 82 -8.92 6.98 -9.72
N GLN A 83 -8.67 6.14 -10.73
CA GLN A 83 -9.17 4.77 -10.79
C GLN A 83 -8.78 3.89 -9.60
N VAL A 84 -7.58 4.07 -9.03
CA VAL A 84 -7.14 3.34 -7.83
C VAL A 84 -8.00 3.72 -6.62
N ARG A 85 -8.35 5.00 -6.50
CA ARG A 85 -9.21 5.51 -5.42
C ARG A 85 -10.64 5.02 -5.59
N ASP A 86 -11.15 5.03 -6.82
CA ASP A 86 -12.52 4.58 -7.12
C ASP A 86 -12.68 3.08 -6.84
N VAL A 87 -11.67 2.26 -7.16
CA VAL A 87 -11.66 0.84 -6.82
C VAL A 87 -11.68 0.62 -5.30
N LEU A 88 -10.85 1.34 -4.53
CA LEU A 88 -10.90 1.24 -3.06
C LEU A 88 -12.27 1.65 -2.49
N ARG A 89 -12.92 2.66 -3.05
CA ARG A 89 -14.27 3.07 -2.65
C ARG A 89 -15.27 1.95 -2.96
N GLY A 90 -15.19 1.34 -4.14
CA GLY A 90 -16.00 0.19 -4.53
C GLY A 90 -15.82 -0.99 -3.57
N ILE A 91 -14.57 -1.39 -3.29
CA ILE A 91 -14.25 -2.45 -2.33
C ILE A 91 -14.83 -2.13 -0.95
N GLN A 92 -14.68 -0.90 -0.47
CA GLN A 92 -15.22 -0.50 0.83
C GLN A 92 -16.75 -0.56 0.88
N ALA A 93 -17.43 -0.24 -0.22
CA ALA A 93 -18.89 -0.29 -0.30
C ALA A 93 -19.44 -1.73 -0.38
N LEU A 94 -18.72 -2.61 -1.08
CA LEU A 94 -19.15 -4.01 -1.32
C LEU A 94 -18.70 -4.98 -0.22
N HIS A 95 -17.61 -4.68 0.48
CA HIS A 95 -17.10 -5.50 1.59
C HIS A 95 -17.08 -4.70 2.90
N PRO A 96 -18.25 -4.25 3.41
CA PRO A 96 -18.30 -3.61 4.71
C PRO A 96 -17.78 -4.60 5.76
N ARG A 97 -16.81 -4.16 6.58
CA ARG A 97 -16.39 -4.95 7.74
C ARG A 97 -17.64 -5.29 8.57
N PRO A 98 -17.78 -6.52 9.06
CA PRO A 98 -18.75 -6.80 10.10
C PRO A 98 -18.52 -5.81 11.24
N VAL A 99 -19.56 -5.05 11.60
CA VAL A 99 -19.54 -4.23 12.81
C VAL A 99 -19.26 -5.17 13.96
N ARG A 100 -18.12 -4.98 14.64
CA ARG A 100 -17.79 -5.68 15.88
C ARG A 100 -18.41 -4.94 17.05
#